data_AF-W2JIW0-F1
#
_entry.id   AF-W2JIW0-F1
#
_cell.length_a   1.000
_cell.length_b   1.000
_cell.length_c   1.000
_cell.angle_alpha   90.00
_cell.angle_beta   90.00
_cell.angle_gamma   90.00
#
_symmetry.space_group_name_H-M   'P 1'
#
loop_
_entity.id
_entity.type
_entity.pdbx_description
1 polymer ?
#
loop_
_entity_poly.entity_id
_entity_poly.type
_entity_poly.pdbx_seq_one_letter_code
_entity_poly.pdbx_strand_id
1 'polypeptide(L)'
;MPLIDEKKPGLESGAALMACGPRVLHDHVATSFERAMGRPLPQMEVRFSNLSISTDIVVADEKSELPTLWNSIKKKTTAFSSKKNVVRKEILKNVSGVFKSGTITLVLGQPGSGKSSLMKILSGRFPKDKNVTVEGAVTYNGEQLENLSKRLPQLVSYVPQRDKHFPLLTVKETLEFAHEFAGKKLIHEGEQRLTKGSVEENMNALNVSKALSDHYPDVVIRQLGLENCQDTIVGDVMHRGVSGGERKRVT
;
A
#
# COMPACT_ATOMS: atom_id res chain seq x y z
N MET A 1 7.68 22.79 -37.13
CA MET A 1 7.06 21.54 -36.65
C MET A 1 5.75 21.95 -35.98
N PRO A 2 4.59 21.60 -36.53
CA PRO A 2 3.31 22.19 -36.10
C PRO A 2 2.98 21.75 -34.67
N LEU A 3 2.51 22.71 -33.88
CA LEU A 3 2.03 22.52 -32.51
C LEU A 3 0.90 21.51 -32.53
N ILE A 4 1.14 20.31 -32.00
CA ILE A 4 0.06 19.39 -31.62
C ILE A 4 -0.67 20.12 -30.51
N ASP A 5 -1.94 20.43 -30.75
CA ASP A 5 -2.84 21.00 -29.76
C ASP A 5 -2.83 20.07 -28.54
N GLU A 6 -2.10 20.46 -27.48
CA GLU A 6 -1.97 19.65 -26.27
C GLU A 6 -3.37 19.56 -25.65
N LYS A 7 -4.06 18.44 -25.88
CA LYS A 7 -5.34 18.15 -25.25
C LYS A 7 -5.17 18.21 -23.73
N LYS A 8 -5.64 19.29 -23.13
CA LYS A 8 -5.67 19.47 -21.67
C LYS A 8 -6.92 18.78 -21.10
N PRO A 9 -6.81 18.04 -19.98
CA PRO A 9 -7.97 17.52 -19.28
C PRO A 9 -8.89 18.66 -18.82
N GLY A 10 -10.21 18.44 -18.87
CA GLY A 10 -11.15 19.34 -18.20
C GLY A 10 -11.07 19.15 -16.69
N LEU A 11 -11.45 20.17 -15.92
CA LEU A 11 -11.32 20.21 -14.45
C LEU A 11 -12.68 20.19 -13.73
N GLU A 12 -13.78 20.19 -14.47
CA GLU A 12 -15.14 20.35 -13.96
C GLU A 12 -15.79 19.06 -13.42
N SER A 13 -15.22 17.89 -13.74
CA SER A 13 -15.73 16.60 -13.26
C SER A 13 -14.67 15.50 -13.41
N GLY A 14 -14.87 14.36 -12.75
CA GLY A 14 -14.02 13.19 -12.94
C GLY A 14 -14.06 12.62 -14.37
N ALA A 15 -15.20 12.76 -15.06
CA ALA A 15 -15.32 12.39 -16.48
C ALA A 15 -14.45 13.30 -17.36
N ALA A 16 -14.46 14.60 -17.09
CA ALA A 16 -13.67 15.58 -17.82
C ALA A 16 -12.15 15.40 -17.61
N LEU A 17 -11.75 15.12 -16.38
CA LEU A 17 -10.36 14.78 -16.03
C LEU A 17 -9.86 13.54 -16.78
N MET A 18 -10.75 12.56 -16.99
CA MET A 18 -10.43 11.29 -17.64
C MET A 18 -10.72 11.26 -19.15
N ALA A 19 -11.30 12.31 -19.74
CA ALA A 19 -11.76 12.34 -21.13
C ALA A 19 -10.64 12.11 -22.15
N CYS A 20 -9.41 12.54 -21.82
CA CYS A 20 -8.22 12.34 -22.65
C CYS A 20 -7.42 11.07 -22.28
N GLY A 21 -7.93 10.28 -21.33
CA GLY A 21 -7.29 9.09 -20.79
C GLY A 21 -6.35 9.36 -19.60
N PRO A 22 -6.05 8.32 -18.81
CA PRO A 22 -5.29 8.46 -17.56
C PRO A 22 -3.88 8.99 -17.76
N ARG A 23 -3.21 8.61 -18.86
CA ARG A 23 -1.83 9.05 -19.13
C ARG A 23 -1.75 10.57 -19.30
N VAL A 24 -2.63 11.14 -20.10
CA VAL A 24 -2.69 12.59 -20.33
C VAL A 24 -3.01 13.34 -19.04
N LEU A 25 -3.92 12.80 -18.21
CA LEU A 25 -4.20 13.34 -16.89
C LEU A 25 -2.96 13.35 -15.99
N HIS A 26 -2.27 12.21 -15.85
CA HIS A 26 -1.07 12.10 -15.01
C HIS A 26 0.06 13.01 -15.49
N ASP A 27 0.29 13.09 -16.80
CA ASP A 27 1.30 13.98 -17.41
C ASP A 27 0.95 15.46 -17.16
N HIS A 28 -0.34 15.83 -17.25
CA HIS A 28 -0.82 17.18 -16.98
C HIS A 28 -0.67 17.57 -15.49
N VAL A 29 -1.04 16.68 -14.57
CA VAL A 29 -0.88 16.89 -13.13
C VAL A 29 0.61 17.02 -12.78
N ALA A 30 1.44 16.10 -13.29
CA ALA A 30 2.88 16.11 -13.04
C ALA A 30 3.52 17.42 -13.51
N THR A 31 3.30 17.79 -14.77
CA THR A 31 3.88 19.00 -15.36
C THR A 31 3.43 20.26 -14.63
N SER A 32 2.13 20.34 -14.26
CA SER A 32 1.59 21.48 -13.52
C SER A 32 2.24 21.61 -12.13
N PHE A 33 2.41 20.48 -11.43
CA PHE A 33 3.01 20.47 -10.10
C PHE A 33 4.51 20.76 -10.13
N GLU A 34 5.25 20.23 -11.10
CA GLU A 34 6.70 20.46 -11.23
C GLU A 34 7.02 21.94 -11.49
N ARG A 35 6.24 22.59 -12.37
CA ARG A 35 6.36 24.04 -12.63
C ARG A 35 6.11 24.85 -11.36
N ALA A 36 5.02 24.55 -10.63
CA ALA A 36 4.68 25.27 -9.41
C ALA A 36 5.60 24.97 -8.21
N MET A 37 6.23 23.80 -8.17
CA MET A 37 7.22 23.45 -7.14
C MET A 37 8.64 23.92 -7.50
N GLY A 38 8.90 24.26 -8.76
CA GLY A 38 10.23 24.64 -9.26
C GLY A 38 11.25 23.50 -9.24
N ARG A 39 10.79 22.25 -9.20
CA ARG A 39 11.62 21.04 -9.18
C ARG A 39 10.83 19.82 -9.69
N PRO A 40 11.52 18.78 -10.20
CA PRO A 40 10.85 17.54 -10.58
C PRO A 40 10.15 16.87 -9.39
N LEU A 41 9.10 16.09 -9.67
CA LEU A 41 8.43 15.29 -8.66
C LEU A 41 9.40 14.27 -8.05
N PRO A 42 9.35 14.07 -6.71
CA PRO A 42 10.25 13.15 -6.04
C PRO A 42 10.01 11.72 -6.54
N GLN A 43 11.10 11.06 -6.95
CA GLN A 43 11.11 9.65 -7.32
C GLN A 43 11.46 8.81 -6.08
N MET A 44 10.85 7.65 -5.91
CA MET A 44 11.10 6.77 -4.76
C MET A 44 11.94 5.57 -5.16
N GLU A 45 13.11 5.41 -4.54
CA GLU A 45 13.93 4.20 -4.57
C GLU A 45 13.88 3.51 -3.20
N VAL A 46 13.54 2.21 -3.19
CA VAL A 46 13.60 1.38 -1.99
C VAL A 46 14.77 0.43 -2.11
N ARG A 47 15.74 0.52 -1.21
CA ARG A 47 16.93 -0.34 -1.18
C ARG A 47 16.95 -1.15 0.11
N PHE A 48 17.29 -2.42 -0.02
CA PHE A 48 17.47 -3.31 1.12
C PHE A 48 18.78 -4.07 0.97
N SER A 49 19.52 -4.18 2.09
CA SER A 49 20.87 -4.75 2.11
C SER A 49 20.99 -5.75 3.26
N ASN A 50 21.45 -6.95 2.91
CA ASN A 50 21.71 -8.06 3.82
C ASN A 50 20.52 -8.38 4.73
N LEU A 51 19.31 -8.27 4.19
CA LEU A 51 18.07 -8.41 4.94
C LEU A 51 17.84 -9.88 5.33
N SER A 52 17.83 -10.15 6.63
CA SER A 52 17.53 -11.47 7.19
C SER A 52 16.39 -11.37 8.20
N ILE A 53 15.46 -12.32 8.15
CA ILE A 53 14.34 -12.41 9.09
C ILE A 53 14.38 -13.79 9.72
N SER A 54 14.41 -13.85 11.04
CA SER A 54 14.30 -15.09 11.82
C SER A 54 13.15 -15.00 12.82
N THR A 55 12.53 -16.13 13.12
CA THR A 55 11.50 -16.24 14.16
C THR A 55 11.75 -17.43 15.05
N ASP A 56 11.67 -17.24 16.36
CA ASP A 56 11.76 -18.30 17.35
C ASP A 56 10.36 -18.90 17.57
N ILE A 57 10.25 -20.19 17.28
CA ILE A 57 9.00 -20.94 17.37
C ILE A 57 9.12 -21.96 18.50
N VAL A 58 8.16 -21.93 19.44
CA VAL A 58 8.04 -22.97 20.46
C VAL A 58 7.43 -24.20 19.80
N VAL A 59 8.20 -25.27 19.70
CA VAL A 59 7.70 -26.55 19.18
C VAL A 59 7.03 -27.27 20.35
N ALA A 60 5.72 -27.49 20.22
CA ALA A 60 5.02 -28.42 21.10
C ALA A 60 5.33 -29.85 20.63
N ASP A 61 5.79 -30.72 21.52
CA ASP A 61 5.95 -32.14 21.19
C ASP A 61 4.56 -32.72 20.84
N GLU A 62 4.39 -33.11 19.58
CA GLU A 62 3.20 -33.78 19.04
C GLU A 62 3.08 -35.23 19.54
N LYS A 63 2.99 -35.43 20.85
CA LYS A 63 2.30 -36.60 21.41
C LYS A 63 0.92 -36.14 21.86
N SER A 64 0.04 -35.98 20.87
CA SER A 64 -1.38 -35.72 21.09
C SER A 64 -2.07 -36.96 21.66
N GLU A 65 -1.80 -37.27 22.92
CA GLU A 65 -2.70 -38.12 23.70
C GLU A 65 -3.98 -37.33 23.99
N LEU A 66 -5.13 -37.96 23.72
CA LEU A 66 -6.45 -37.41 24.00
C LEU A 66 -6.52 -36.89 25.45
N PRO A 67 -7.18 -35.73 25.69
CA PRO A 67 -7.22 -35.13 27.01
C PRO A 67 -8.13 -35.96 27.94
N THR A 68 -7.54 -36.87 28.70
CA THR A 68 -8.17 -37.46 29.87
C THR A 68 -7.89 -36.60 31.10
N LEU A 69 -8.78 -36.66 32.11
CA LEU A 69 -8.62 -35.94 33.38
C LEU A 69 -7.23 -36.20 34.00
N TRP A 70 -6.76 -37.44 33.91
CA TRP A 70 -5.44 -37.85 34.39
C TRP A 70 -4.29 -37.20 33.62
N ASN A 71 -4.36 -37.19 32.28
CA ASN A 71 -3.34 -36.56 31.42
C ASN A 71 -3.28 -35.04 31.58
N SER A 72 -4.40 -34.42 31.95
CA SER A 72 -4.48 -32.97 32.21
C SER A 72 -3.81 -32.58 33.54
N ILE A 73 -3.95 -33.41 34.58
CA ILE A 73 -3.28 -33.22 35.87
C ILE A 73 -1.77 -33.48 35.71
N LYS A 74 -1.40 -34.56 35.00
CA LYS A 74 0.00 -34.91 34.73
C LYS A 74 0.72 -33.86 33.86
N LYS A 75 0.02 -33.24 32.89
CA LYS A 75 0.54 -32.09 32.10
C LYS A 75 0.73 -30.85 32.95
N LYS A 76 -0.14 -30.56 33.93
CA LYS A 76 0.03 -29.41 34.84
C LYS A 76 1.24 -29.57 35.78
N THR A 77 1.53 -30.78 36.24
CA THR A 77 2.70 -31.04 37.10
C THR A 77 4.02 -31.08 36.32
N THR A 78 4.02 -31.52 35.06
CA THR A 78 5.21 -31.50 34.18
C THR A 78 5.45 -30.15 33.49
N ALA A 79 4.42 -29.32 33.31
CA ALA A 79 4.54 -27.97 32.74
C ALA A 79 5.38 -27.02 33.60
N PHE A 80 5.56 -27.31 34.89
CA PHE A 80 6.41 -26.51 35.78
C PHE A 80 7.92 -26.80 35.61
N SER A 81 8.29 -27.88 34.90
CA SER A 81 9.69 -28.33 34.77
C SER A 81 10.15 -28.61 33.32
N SER A 82 9.25 -28.53 32.33
CA SER A 82 9.59 -28.83 30.94
C SER A 82 10.29 -27.64 30.26
N LYS A 83 11.56 -27.80 29.85
CA LYS A 83 12.24 -26.88 28.94
C LYS A 83 11.43 -26.81 27.64
N LYS A 84 10.92 -25.62 27.31
CA LYS A 84 10.26 -25.38 26.02
C LYS A 84 11.31 -25.49 24.92
N ASN A 85 11.15 -26.44 24.00
CA ASN A 85 12.01 -26.55 22.83
C ASN A 85 11.71 -25.38 21.88
N VAL A 86 12.65 -24.46 21.76
CA VAL A 86 12.57 -23.30 20.86
C VAL A 86 13.43 -23.58 19.64
N VAL A 87 12.84 -23.50 18.44
CA VAL A 87 13.54 -23.65 17.17
C VAL A 87 13.54 -22.30 16.44
N ARG A 88 14.73 -21.82 16.08
CA ARG A 88 14.89 -20.62 15.24
C ARG A 88 14.60 -20.98 13.78
N LYS A 89 13.59 -20.36 13.20
CA LYS A 89 13.21 -20.50 11.79
C LYS A 89 13.58 -19.25 11.01
N GLU A 90 14.45 -19.39 10.02
CA GLU A 90 14.77 -18.31 9.09
C GLU A 90 13.71 -18.19 8.00
N ILE A 91 13.14 -17.00 7.84
CA ILE A 91 12.14 -16.66 6.82
C ILE A 91 12.82 -16.05 5.59
N LEU A 92 13.76 -15.11 5.80
CA LEU A 92 14.60 -14.52 4.76
C LEU A 92 16.06 -14.64 5.18
N LYS A 93 16.94 -14.92 4.21
CA LYS A 93 18.37 -15.14 4.45
C LYS A 93 19.18 -14.22 3.56
N ASN A 94 19.80 -13.21 4.15
CA ASN A 94 20.75 -12.31 3.51
C ASN A 94 20.33 -11.79 2.13
N VAL A 95 19.12 -11.22 2.04
CA VAL A 95 18.53 -10.76 0.77
C VAL A 95 18.90 -9.29 0.55
N SER A 96 19.38 -8.97 -0.65
CA SER A 96 19.74 -7.60 -1.05
C SER A 96 19.09 -7.24 -2.38
N GLY A 97 18.72 -5.98 -2.58
CA GLY A 97 18.08 -5.53 -3.80
C GLY A 97 17.63 -4.07 -3.77
N VAL A 98 17.14 -3.61 -4.94
CA VAL A 98 16.70 -2.23 -5.15
C VAL A 98 15.43 -2.24 -6.00
N PHE A 99 14.39 -1.57 -5.53
CA PHE A 99 13.20 -1.24 -6.31
C PHE A 99 13.33 0.20 -6.79
N LYS A 100 13.52 0.36 -8.10
CA LYS A 100 13.72 1.66 -8.74
C LYS A 100 12.38 2.29 -9.11
N SER A 101 12.31 3.61 -9.01
CA SER A 101 11.14 4.36 -9.48
C SER A 101 10.87 4.12 -10.98
N GLY A 102 9.60 4.13 -11.36
CA GLY A 102 9.17 3.92 -12.75
C GLY A 102 9.31 2.49 -13.28
N THR A 103 9.61 1.51 -12.42
CA THR A 103 9.75 0.10 -12.83
C THR A 103 8.72 -0.80 -12.17
N ILE A 104 8.34 -1.87 -12.86
CA ILE A 104 7.54 -2.97 -12.30
C ILE A 104 8.49 -4.11 -11.95
N THR A 105 8.53 -4.49 -10.68
CA THR A 105 9.37 -5.61 -10.21
C THR A 105 8.52 -6.82 -9.88
N LEU A 106 8.79 -7.95 -10.53
CA LEU A 106 8.12 -9.21 -10.28
C LEU A 106 8.93 -10.07 -9.30
N VAL A 107 8.36 -10.36 -8.12
CA VAL A 107 8.99 -11.23 -7.10
C VAL A 107 8.38 -12.64 -7.17
N LEU A 108 9.17 -13.61 -7.62
CA LEU A 108 8.76 -15.02 -7.76
C LEU A 108 9.42 -15.90 -6.70
N GLY A 109 8.72 -16.97 -6.32
CA GLY A 109 9.23 -17.97 -5.40
C GLY A 109 8.14 -18.93 -4.94
N GLN A 110 8.53 -20.14 -4.51
CA GLN A 110 7.60 -21.17 -4.04
C GLN A 110 6.74 -20.70 -2.84
N PRO A 111 5.57 -21.29 -2.58
CA PRO A 111 4.82 -21.04 -1.35
C PRO A 111 5.72 -21.17 -0.11
N GLY A 112 5.60 -20.23 0.84
CA GLY A 112 6.44 -20.20 2.04
C GLY A 112 7.85 -19.61 1.87
N SER A 113 8.27 -19.21 0.66
CA SER A 113 9.61 -18.62 0.41
C SER A 113 9.86 -17.22 0.98
N GLY A 114 8.96 -16.68 1.80
CA GLY A 114 9.13 -15.35 2.41
C GLY A 114 8.75 -14.14 1.54
N LYS A 115 8.15 -14.30 0.34
CA LYS A 115 7.71 -13.18 -0.53
C LYS A 115 6.88 -12.13 0.21
N SER A 116 5.79 -12.57 0.85
CA SER A 116 4.92 -11.67 1.60
C SER A 116 5.62 -11.07 2.82
N SER A 117 6.60 -11.77 3.40
CA SER A 117 7.42 -11.26 4.50
C SER A 117 8.35 -10.15 4.02
N LEU A 118 9.00 -10.32 2.87
CA LEU A 118 9.80 -9.29 2.21
C LEU A 118 8.95 -8.05 1.93
N MET A 119 7.80 -8.21 1.27
CA MET A 119 6.91 -7.07 0.96
C MET A 119 6.37 -6.36 2.22
N LYS A 120 6.11 -7.10 3.30
CA LYS A 120 5.69 -6.51 4.59
C LYS A 120 6.81 -5.73 5.26
N ILE A 121 8.07 -6.20 5.21
CA ILE A 121 9.20 -5.42 5.74
C ILE A 121 9.40 -4.14 4.93
N LEU A 122 9.43 -4.26 3.60
CA LEU A 122 9.60 -3.12 2.69
C LEU A 122 8.42 -2.14 2.69
N SER A 123 7.31 -2.46 3.36
CA SER A 123 6.18 -1.55 3.55
C SER A 123 6.01 -1.11 5.00
N GLY A 124 6.95 -1.47 5.88
CA GLY A 124 6.92 -1.18 7.31
C GLY A 124 5.79 -1.86 8.09
N ARG A 125 5.17 -2.89 7.52
CA ARG A 125 4.01 -3.62 8.08
C ARG A 125 4.38 -5.01 8.59
N PHE A 126 5.66 -5.30 8.77
CA PHE A 126 6.09 -6.56 9.37
C PHE A 126 5.91 -6.51 10.90
N PRO A 127 5.33 -7.55 11.52
CA PRO A 127 5.15 -7.59 12.97
C PRO A 127 6.48 -7.46 13.72
N LYS A 128 6.50 -6.64 14.77
CA LYS A 128 7.65 -6.47 15.68
C LYS A 128 7.40 -7.25 16.97
N ASP A 129 7.24 -8.57 16.83
CA ASP A 129 7.04 -9.45 17.98
C ASP A 129 8.37 -9.81 18.64
N LYS A 130 8.37 -10.09 19.95
CA LYS A 130 9.60 -10.36 20.72
C LYS A 130 10.38 -11.59 20.23
N ASN A 131 9.71 -12.51 19.56
CA ASN A 131 10.31 -13.72 18.99
C ASN A 131 10.75 -13.54 17.53
N VAL A 132 10.73 -12.31 17.01
CA VAL A 132 11.15 -11.98 15.65
C VAL A 132 12.46 -11.21 15.70
N THR A 133 13.43 -11.63 14.90
CA THR A 133 14.68 -10.91 14.68
C THR A 133 14.74 -10.45 13.23
N VAL A 134 14.94 -9.15 13.02
CA VAL A 134 15.18 -8.55 11.70
C VAL A 134 16.59 -7.97 11.70
N GLU A 135 17.39 -8.39 10.74
CA GLU A 135 18.77 -7.95 10.54
C GLU A 135 18.92 -7.36 9.13
N GLY A 136 19.91 -6.49 8.93
CA GLY A 136 20.13 -5.76 7.69
C GLY A 136 19.50 -4.36 7.72
N ALA A 137 19.47 -3.69 6.57
CA ALA A 137 18.99 -2.31 6.46
C ALA A 137 17.99 -2.15 5.30
N VAL A 138 16.99 -1.28 5.49
CA VAL A 138 16.06 -0.83 4.46
C VAL A 138 16.08 0.69 4.42
N THR A 139 16.29 1.26 3.24
CA THR A 139 16.36 2.71 3.02
C THR A 139 15.44 3.15 1.89
N TYR A 140 14.85 4.33 2.03
CA TYR A 140 14.00 4.99 1.05
C TYR A 140 14.68 6.29 0.63
N ASN A 141 15.15 6.38 -0.62
CA ASN A 141 16.00 7.49 -1.08
C ASN A 141 17.20 7.80 -0.15
N GLY A 142 17.79 6.76 0.43
CA GLY A 142 18.92 6.88 1.38
C GLY A 142 18.52 7.08 2.84
N GLU A 143 17.26 7.41 3.13
CA GLU A 143 16.76 7.59 4.50
C GLU A 143 16.37 6.25 5.12
N GLN A 144 16.79 5.98 6.36
CA GLN A 144 16.50 4.70 7.03
C GLN A 144 15.02 4.53 7.38
N LEU A 145 14.54 3.28 7.33
CA LEU A 145 13.16 2.91 7.66
C LEU A 145 12.73 3.40 9.06
N GLU A 146 13.63 3.35 10.02
CA GLU A 146 13.41 3.75 11.42
C GLU A 146 13.03 5.23 11.51
N ASN A 147 13.74 6.09 10.78
CA ASN A 147 13.50 7.54 10.71
C ASN A 147 12.18 7.89 10.02
N LEU A 148 11.76 7.04 9.08
CA LEU A 148 10.54 7.22 8.30
C LEU A 148 9.31 6.55 8.89
N SER A 149 9.45 5.71 9.91
CA SER A 149 8.37 4.86 10.45
C SER A 149 7.01 5.56 10.63
N LYS A 150 6.99 6.80 11.11
CA LYS A 150 5.76 7.60 11.29
C LYS A 150 5.13 8.11 10.00
N ARG A 151 5.94 8.37 8.96
CA ARG A 151 5.53 8.94 7.67
C ARG A 151 5.48 7.91 6.55
N LEU A 152 6.01 6.72 6.77
CA LEU A 152 6.09 5.66 5.77
C LEU A 152 4.74 5.29 5.14
N PRO A 153 3.61 5.25 5.88
CA PRO A 153 2.31 5.00 5.25
C PRO A 153 1.90 6.05 4.21
N GLN A 154 2.46 7.25 4.24
CA GLN A 154 2.25 8.31 3.25
C GLN A 154 3.10 8.10 1.98
N LEU A 155 4.13 7.26 2.06
CA LEU A 155 5.10 7.01 1.00
C LEU A 155 4.91 5.63 0.35
N VAL A 156 4.36 4.66 1.10
CA VAL A 156 4.22 3.26 0.67
C VAL A 156 2.83 2.71 0.94
N SER A 157 2.12 2.41 -0.15
CA SER A 157 0.89 1.62 -0.11
C SER A 157 1.18 0.11 -0.18
N TYR A 158 0.42 -0.69 0.54
CA TYR A 158 0.54 -2.15 0.56
C TYR A 158 -0.84 -2.77 0.39
N VAL A 159 -1.07 -3.41 -0.75
CA VAL A 159 -2.30 -4.15 -1.05
C VAL A 159 -2.14 -5.59 -0.54
N PRO A 160 -2.86 -5.99 0.52
CA PRO A 160 -2.75 -7.34 1.08
C PRO A 160 -3.35 -8.40 0.15
N GLN A 161 -3.03 -9.67 0.41
CA GLN A 161 -3.60 -10.81 -0.33
C GLN A 161 -5.11 -10.94 -0.12
N ARG A 162 -5.59 -10.66 1.11
CA ARG A 162 -7.02 -10.70 1.46
C ARG A 162 -7.56 -9.29 1.47
N ASP A 163 -8.62 -9.08 0.70
CA ASP A 163 -9.35 -7.82 0.63
C ASP A 163 -10.25 -7.68 1.88
N LYS A 164 -10.24 -6.51 2.51
CA LYS A 164 -11.03 -6.23 3.71
C LYS A 164 -11.78 -4.91 3.48
N HIS A 165 -13.07 -5.01 3.28
CA HIS A 165 -13.96 -3.89 3.03
C HIS A 165 -15.19 -3.99 3.93
N PHE A 166 -15.89 -2.86 4.10
CA PHE A 166 -17.22 -2.87 4.71
C PHE A 166 -18.19 -3.49 3.69
N PRO A 167 -18.84 -4.63 4.01
CA PRO A 167 -19.58 -5.40 3.00
C PRO A 167 -20.83 -4.70 2.49
N LEU A 168 -21.38 -3.77 3.27
CA LEU A 168 -22.63 -3.07 2.97
C LEU A 168 -22.42 -1.73 2.24
N LEU A 169 -21.18 -1.24 2.16
CA LEU A 169 -20.89 -0.04 1.38
C LEU A 169 -20.80 -0.40 -0.11
N THR A 170 -21.29 0.50 -0.94
CA THR A 170 -21.04 0.47 -2.39
C THR A 170 -19.57 0.71 -2.70
N VAL A 171 -19.16 0.34 -3.91
CA VAL A 171 -17.80 0.65 -4.40
C VAL A 171 -17.52 2.15 -4.33
N LYS A 172 -18.48 2.98 -4.75
CA LYS A 172 -18.35 4.43 -4.73
C LYS A 172 -18.21 4.97 -3.31
N GLU A 173 -19.11 4.59 -2.40
CA GLU A 173 -19.03 5.00 -0.99
C GLU A 173 -17.71 4.55 -0.34
N THR A 174 -17.22 3.36 -0.69
CA THR A 174 -15.93 2.84 -0.17
C THR A 174 -14.76 3.72 -0.60
N LEU A 175 -14.73 4.15 -1.87
CA LEU A 175 -13.67 5.01 -2.41
C LEU A 175 -13.79 6.46 -1.92
N GLU A 176 -15.01 6.98 -1.80
CA GLU A 176 -15.28 8.29 -1.19
C GLU A 176 -14.85 8.33 0.27
N PHE A 177 -15.19 7.28 1.04
CA PHE A 177 -14.73 7.12 2.42
C PHE A 177 -13.20 7.11 2.49
N ALA A 178 -12.54 6.28 1.69
CA ALA A 178 -11.07 6.22 1.68
C ALA A 178 -10.44 7.59 1.33
N HIS A 179 -11.02 8.30 0.36
CA HIS A 179 -10.54 9.61 -0.08
C HIS A 179 -10.70 10.68 1.00
N GLU A 180 -11.83 10.71 1.69
CA GLU A 180 -12.10 11.68 2.77
C GLU A 180 -11.08 11.55 3.91
N PHE A 181 -10.77 10.32 4.33
CA PHE A 181 -9.90 10.08 5.48
C PHE A 181 -8.41 10.00 5.17
N ALA A 182 -8.02 9.65 3.93
CA ALA A 182 -6.61 9.47 3.56
C ALA A 182 -6.16 10.41 2.44
N GLY A 183 -7.00 10.65 1.42
CA GLY A 183 -6.62 11.36 0.20
C GLY A 183 -6.58 12.88 0.37
N LYS A 184 -7.71 13.49 0.80
CA LYS A 184 -7.87 14.97 0.83
C LYS A 184 -6.79 15.68 1.64
N LYS A 185 -6.45 15.15 2.82
CA LYS A 185 -5.43 15.75 3.68
C LYS A 185 -4.05 15.81 3.01
N LEU A 186 -3.65 14.75 2.33
CA LEU A 186 -2.34 14.68 1.67
C LEU A 186 -2.26 15.64 0.48
N ILE A 187 -3.35 15.77 -0.28
CA ILE A 187 -3.42 16.71 -1.40
C ILE A 187 -3.32 18.15 -0.86
N HIS A 188 -4.09 18.49 0.16
CA HIS A 188 -4.11 19.83 0.73
C HIS A 188 -2.78 20.23 1.39
N GLU A 189 -2.12 19.30 2.11
CA GLU A 189 -0.75 19.53 2.63
C GLU A 189 0.27 19.75 1.50
N GLY A 190 0.04 19.11 0.34
CA GLY A 190 0.85 19.30 -0.87
C GLY A 190 0.73 20.69 -1.49
N GLU A 191 -0.45 21.31 -1.44
CA GLU A 191 -0.74 22.62 -2.04
C GLU A 191 0.16 23.73 -1.50
N GLN A 192 0.54 23.66 -0.23
CA GLN A 192 1.45 24.63 0.41
C GLN A 192 2.84 24.68 -0.26
N ARG A 193 3.19 23.66 -1.04
CA ARG A 193 4.47 23.58 -1.77
C ARG A 193 4.40 24.11 -3.20
N LEU A 194 3.20 24.43 -3.70
CA LEU A 194 2.95 24.94 -5.06
C LEU A 194 3.13 26.48 -5.12
N THR A 195 4.30 26.97 -4.72
CA THR A 195 4.56 28.40 -4.49
C THR A 195 5.82 28.94 -5.16
N LYS A 196 6.51 28.13 -5.96
CA LYS A 196 7.82 28.45 -6.54
C LYS A 196 7.79 28.80 -8.03
N GLY A 197 6.68 28.52 -8.73
CA GLY A 197 6.47 28.94 -10.12
C GLY A 197 6.01 30.39 -10.24
N SER A 198 5.66 30.81 -11.46
CA SER A 198 4.97 32.08 -11.70
C SER A 198 3.58 32.10 -11.05
N VAL A 199 2.99 33.29 -10.91
CA VAL A 199 1.64 33.45 -10.31
C VAL A 199 0.61 32.61 -11.08
N GLU A 200 0.67 32.62 -12.40
CA GLU A 200 -0.23 31.85 -13.26
C GLU A 200 0.00 30.34 -13.12
N GLU A 201 1.26 29.88 -13.10
CA GLU A 201 1.59 28.45 -12.93
C GLU A 201 1.17 27.92 -11.56
N ASN A 202 1.39 28.68 -10.49
CA ASN A 202 0.99 28.31 -9.14
C ASN A 202 -0.54 28.24 -9.03
N MET A 203 -1.26 29.21 -9.61
CA MET A 203 -2.72 29.22 -9.64
C MET A 203 -3.27 28.05 -10.45
N ASN A 204 -2.68 27.75 -11.62
CA ASN A 204 -3.05 26.59 -12.42
C ASN A 204 -2.84 25.28 -11.65
N ALA A 205 -1.68 25.08 -11.02
CA ALA A 205 -1.41 23.88 -10.24
C ALA A 205 -2.36 23.72 -9.05
N LEU A 206 -2.73 24.83 -8.39
CA LEU A 206 -3.72 24.82 -7.32
C LEU A 206 -5.12 24.44 -7.83
N ASN A 207 -5.54 24.95 -9.00
CA ASN A 207 -6.82 24.58 -9.61
C ASN A 207 -6.86 23.10 -10.00
N VAL A 208 -5.77 22.58 -10.59
CA VAL A 208 -5.62 21.16 -10.93
C VAL A 208 -5.67 20.29 -9.66
N SER A 209 -4.96 20.70 -8.60
CA SER A 209 -4.96 20.02 -7.29
C SER A 209 -6.38 19.94 -6.71
N LYS A 210 -7.10 21.06 -6.69
CA LYS A 210 -8.48 21.13 -6.20
C LYS A 210 -9.42 20.24 -7.00
N ALA A 211 -9.39 20.35 -8.33
CA ALA A 211 -10.23 19.53 -9.20
C ALA A 211 -9.94 18.02 -9.02
N LEU A 212 -8.66 17.65 -8.92
CA LEU A 212 -8.27 16.27 -8.66
C LEU A 212 -8.77 15.81 -7.29
N SER A 213 -8.66 16.65 -6.26
CA SER A 213 -9.18 16.35 -4.92
C SER A 213 -10.70 16.19 -4.92
N ASP A 214 -11.45 17.09 -5.55
CA ASP A 214 -12.91 17.08 -5.51
C ASP A 214 -13.51 15.90 -6.28
N HIS A 215 -12.79 15.42 -7.29
CA HIS A 215 -13.25 14.34 -8.17
C HIS A 215 -12.42 13.05 -8.10
N TYR A 216 -11.55 12.92 -7.09
CA TYR A 216 -10.62 11.80 -7.01
C TYR A 216 -11.29 10.41 -7.02
N PRO A 217 -12.36 10.16 -6.23
CA PRO A 217 -13.02 8.84 -6.23
C PRO A 217 -13.52 8.47 -7.63
N ASP A 218 -14.10 9.45 -8.32
CA ASP A 218 -14.63 9.35 -9.67
C ASP A 218 -13.54 9.08 -10.72
N VAL A 219 -12.35 9.67 -10.55
CA VAL A 219 -11.17 9.40 -11.39
C VAL A 219 -10.68 7.96 -11.16
N VAL A 220 -10.60 7.52 -9.90
CA VAL A 220 -10.16 6.16 -9.54
C VAL A 220 -11.12 5.10 -10.07
N ILE A 221 -12.44 5.30 -9.94
CA ILE A 221 -13.47 4.39 -10.47
C ILE A 221 -13.26 4.17 -11.98
N ARG A 222 -13.06 5.25 -12.74
CA ARG A 222 -12.85 5.19 -14.19
C ARG A 222 -11.52 4.55 -14.55
N GLN A 223 -10.45 4.94 -13.87
CA GLN A 223 -9.11 4.41 -14.13
C GLN A 223 -9.01 2.90 -13.85
N LEU A 224 -9.76 2.40 -12.88
CA LEU A 224 -9.78 0.97 -12.52
C LEU A 224 -10.91 0.18 -13.22
N GLY A 225 -11.72 0.81 -14.06
CA GLY A 225 -12.81 0.16 -14.78
C GLY A 225 -13.90 -0.39 -13.86
N LEU A 226 -14.29 0.39 -12.85
CA LEU A 226 -15.30 0.05 -11.84
C LEU A 226 -16.66 0.73 -12.08
N GLU A 227 -16.81 1.46 -13.19
CA GLU A 227 -17.99 2.29 -13.50
C GLU A 227 -19.30 1.47 -13.44
N ASN A 228 -19.30 0.28 -14.03
CA ASN A 228 -20.49 -0.58 -14.10
C ASN A 228 -20.93 -1.14 -12.73
N CYS A 229 -20.04 -1.16 -11.73
CA CYS A 229 -20.31 -1.70 -10.41
C CYS A 229 -20.20 -0.65 -9.29
N GLN A 230 -20.10 0.65 -9.64
CA GLN A 230 -19.84 1.71 -8.66
C GLN A 230 -20.93 1.81 -7.58
N ASP A 231 -22.18 1.57 -7.95
CA ASP A 231 -23.35 1.64 -7.05
C ASP A 231 -23.73 0.25 -6.47
N THR A 232 -22.89 -0.77 -6.70
CA THR A 232 -23.08 -2.11 -6.16
C THR A 232 -22.30 -2.25 -4.84
N ILE A 233 -22.91 -2.90 -3.84
CA ILE A 233 -22.23 -3.20 -2.58
C ILE A 233 -21.00 -4.09 -2.81
N VAL A 234 -19.93 -3.85 -2.05
CA VAL A 234 -18.70 -4.64 -2.16
C VAL A 234 -18.97 -6.11 -1.78
N GLY A 235 -19.81 -6.33 -0.77
CA GLY A 235 -20.20 -7.65 -0.30
C GLY A 235 -19.08 -8.42 0.39
N ASP A 236 -19.43 -9.60 0.88
CA ASP A 236 -18.53 -10.56 1.53
C ASP A 236 -19.02 -12.00 1.29
N VAL A 237 -18.68 -12.93 2.19
CA VAL A 237 -19.10 -14.32 2.11
C VAL A 237 -20.61 -14.47 2.38
N MET A 238 -21.20 -13.57 3.17
CA MET A 238 -22.60 -13.62 3.58
C MET A 238 -23.50 -12.76 2.70
N HIS A 239 -22.98 -11.65 2.18
CA HIS A 239 -23.69 -10.70 1.34
C HIS A 239 -23.13 -10.73 -0.07
N ARG A 240 -23.96 -11.10 -1.04
CA ARG A 240 -23.57 -11.04 -2.45
C ARG A 240 -23.37 -9.59 -2.87
N GLY A 241 -22.20 -9.29 -3.41
CA GLY A 241 -21.84 -7.99 -3.96
C GLY A 241 -21.14 -8.11 -5.30
N VAL A 242 -20.15 -7.26 -5.52
CA VAL A 242 -19.28 -7.30 -6.71
C VAL A 242 -18.49 -8.62 -6.82
N SER A 243 -18.00 -8.92 -8.02
CA SER A 243 -17.16 -10.09 -8.27
C SER A 243 -15.84 -10.02 -7.49
N GLY A 244 -15.15 -11.17 -7.34
CA GLY A 244 -13.85 -11.21 -6.68
C GLY A 244 -12.78 -10.36 -7.37
N GLY A 245 -12.82 -10.27 -8.70
CA GLY A 245 -11.90 -9.43 -9.49
C GLY A 245 -12.18 -7.94 -9.30
N GLU A 246 -13.46 -7.54 -9.30
CA GLU A 246 -13.86 -6.15 -9.00
C GLU A 246 -13.47 -5.78 -7.57
N ARG A 247 -13.78 -6.62 -6.58
CA ARG A 247 -13.36 -6.39 -5.19
C ARG A 247 -11.85 -6.23 -5.06
N LYS A 248 -11.07 -6.95 -5.87
CA LYS A 248 -9.61 -6.81 -5.86
C LYS A 248 -9.13 -5.46 -6.38
N ARG A 249 -9.84 -4.88 -7.35
CA ARG A 249 -9.55 -3.54 -7.87
C ARG A 249 -9.99 -2.43 -6.91
N VAL A 250 -11.00 -2.69 -6.06
CA VAL A 250 -11.46 -1.74 -5.03
C VAL A 250 -10.45 -1.58 -3.87
N THR A 251 -9.65 -2.61 -3.58
CA THR A 251 -8.62 -2.61 -2.52
C THR A 251 -7.39 -1.81 -2.88
#